data_AF-K9G9M4-F1
#
_entry.id   AF-K9G9M4-F1
#
_cell.length_a   1.000
_cell.length_b   1.000
_cell.length_c   1.000
_cell.angle_alpha   90.00
_cell.angle_beta   90.00
_cell.angle_gamma   90.00
#
_symmetry.space_group_name_H-M   'P 1'
#
loop_
_entity.id
_entity.type
_entity.pdbx_description
1 polymer ?
#
loop_
_entity_poly.entity_id
_entity_poly.type
_entity_poly.pdbx_seq_one_letter_code
_entity_poly.pdbx_strand_id
1 'polypeptide(L)'
;MRNGINHIDKLDFLEAYPLARIEAFKSETIKNSFGAAGLVPFAPDRVISKLDIRLRTPTPFTEKELRRQASSIKALLRTRSRSPPSPLDRALN
;
A
#
# COMPACT_ATOMS: atom_id res chain seq x y z
N MET A 1 14.75 -24.76 6.99
CA MET A 1 13.38 -24.76 7.55
C MET A 1 13.46 -25.35 8.95
N ARG A 2 13.07 -24.61 10.00
CA ARG A 2 13.39 -25.00 11.41
C ARG A 2 12.38 -25.94 12.08
N ASN A 3 11.12 -26.03 11.60
CA ASN A 3 10.06 -26.82 12.27
C ASN A 3 9.28 -27.80 11.37
N GLY A 4 9.66 -28.02 10.10
CA GLY A 4 8.99 -28.99 9.22
C GLY A 4 7.54 -28.67 8.82
N ILE A 5 6.97 -27.56 9.30
CA ILE A 5 5.65 -27.07 8.90
C ILE A 5 5.80 -26.29 7.59
N ASN A 6 5.34 -26.90 6.49
CA ASN A 6 5.34 -26.29 5.15
C ASN A 6 3.95 -25.80 4.72
N HIS A 7 2.95 -25.97 5.58
CA HIS A 7 1.56 -25.64 5.30
C HIS A 7 0.93 -24.93 6.51
N ILE A 8 0.22 -23.85 6.24
CA ILE A 8 -0.62 -23.11 7.18
C ILE A 8 -1.90 -22.77 6.42
N ASP A 9 -3.05 -23.06 7.01
CA ASP A 9 -4.31 -22.71 6.37
C ASP A 9 -4.68 -21.24 6.62
N LYS A 10 -5.80 -20.79 6.04
CA LYS A 10 -6.22 -19.39 6.14
C LYS A 10 -6.61 -19.01 7.57
N LEU A 11 -7.25 -19.92 8.31
CA LEU A 11 -7.70 -19.66 9.68
C LEU A 11 -6.49 -19.64 10.63
N ASP A 12 -5.60 -20.63 10.49
CA ASP A 12 -4.34 -20.71 11.24
C ASP A 12 -3.49 -19.46 11.05
N PHE A 13 -3.40 -18.95 9.80
CA PHE A 13 -2.67 -17.71 9.52
C PHE A 13 -3.28 -16.50 10.23
N LEU A 14 -4.62 -16.37 10.20
CA LEU A 14 -5.31 -15.24 10.82
C LEU A 14 -5.12 -15.24 12.35
N GLU A 15 -5.06 -16.42 12.96
CA GLU A 15 -4.79 -16.58 14.39
C GLU A 15 -3.31 -16.30 14.73
N ALA A 16 -2.38 -16.80 13.92
CA ALA A 16 -0.94 -16.66 14.18
C ALA A 16 -0.40 -15.24 13.86
N TYR A 17 -1.00 -14.54 12.89
CA TYR A 17 -0.48 -13.28 12.38
C TYR A 17 -0.30 -12.18 13.45
N PRO A 18 -1.25 -11.91 14.37
CA PRO A 18 -1.06 -10.88 15.39
C PRO A 18 0.17 -11.13 16.27
N LEU A 19 0.39 -12.39 16.68
CA LEU A 19 1.54 -12.78 17.48
C LEU A 19 2.84 -12.64 16.69
N ALA A 20 2.88 -13.20 15.47
CA ALA A 20 4.04 -13.09 14.59
C ALA A 20 4.40 -11.63 14.28
N ARG A 21 3.39 -10.77 14.11
CA ARG A 21 3.57 -9.33 13.90
C ARG A 21 4.23 -8.68 15.11
N ILE A 22 3.75 -8.92 16.32
CA ILE A 22 4.34 -8.34 17.53
C ILE A 22 5.82 -8.75 17.66
N GLU A 23 6.13 -10.02 17.40
CA GLU A 23 7.50 -10.53 17.46
C GLU A 23 8.42 -9.95 16.38
N ALA A 24 7.94 -9.84 15.14
CA ALA A 24 8.71 -9.31 14.01
C ALA A 24 9.06 -7.83 14.18
N PHE A 25 8.16 -7.04 14.77
CA PHE A 25 8.33 -5.58 14.91
C PHE A 25 8.98 -5.15 16.23
N LYS A 26 9.63 -6.06 16.96
CA LYS A 26 10.49 -5.71 18.11
C LYS A 26 11.73 -4.96 17.65
N SER A 27 12.18 -3.99 18.45
CA SER A 27 13.39 -3.20 18.18
C SER A 27 14.62 -4.09 17.93
N GLU A 28 14.81 -5.13 18.74
CA GLU A 28 15.90 -6.10 18.59
C GLU A 28 15.80 -6.88 17.27
N THR A 29 14.64 -7.46 16.97
CA THR A 29 14.40 -8.20 15.72
C THR A 29 14.68 -7.33 14.51
N ILE A 30 14.22 -6.08 14.52
CA ILE A 30 14.47 -5.13 13.44
C ILE A 30 15.96 -4.83 13.29
N LYS A 31 16.67 -4.50 14.39
CA LYS A 31 18.13 -4.21 14.37
C LYS A 31 18.92 -5.40 13.84
N ASN A 32 18.59 -6.61 14.28
CA ASN A 32 19.22 -7.85 13.83
C ASN A 32 18.95 -8.10 12.34
N SER A 33 17.73 -7.81 11.86
CA SER A 33 17.36 -7.95 10.45
C SER A 33 18.13 -7.01 9.54
N PHE A 34 18.33 -5.75 9.95
CA PHE A 34 19.18 -4.79 9.24
C PHE A 34 20.62 -5.31 9.14
N GLY A 35 21.20 -5.75 10.26
CA GLY A 35 22.55 -6.33 10.29
C GLY A 35 22.67 -7.57 9.40
N ALA A 36 21.70 -8.48 9.45
CA ALA A 36 21.67 -9.68 8.60
C ALA A 36 21.58 -9.36 7.10
N ALA A 37 20.90 -8.27 6.74
CA ALA A 37 20.84 -7.77 5.36
C ALA A 37 22.10 -7.00 4.93
N GLY A 38 23.10 -6.85 5.81
CA GLY A 38 24.29 -6.02 5.57
C GLY A 38 24.00 -4.51 5.57
N LEU A 39 22.80 -4.12 6.02
CA LEU A 39 22.39 -2.73 6.12
C LEU A 39 22.69 -2.24 7.54
N VAL A 40 23.70 -1.38 7.70
CA VAL A 40 24.03 -0.78 8.99
C VAL A 40 23.76 0.72 8.90
N PRO A 41 22.58 1.21 9.35
CA PRO A 41 22.28 2.63 9.33
C PRO A 41 23.22 3.38 10.25
N PHE A 42 23.74 4.54 9.80
CA PHE A 42 24.55 5.44 10.61
C PHE A 42 23.84 5.89 11.91
N ALA A 43 22.51 5.98 11.88
CA ALA A 43 21.66 6.29 13.03
C ALA A 43 20.49 5.30 13.11
N PRO A 44 20.66 4.12 13.75
CA PRO A 44 19.65 3.06 13.75
C PRO A 44 18.34 3.49 14.43
N ASP A 45 18.40 4.30 15.49
CA ASP A 45 17.20 4.74 16.22
C ASP A 45 16.28 5.65 15.38
N ARG A 46 16.82 6.38 14.40
CA ARG A 46 16.02 7.13 13.42
C ARG A 46 15.19 6.20 12.53
N VAL A 47 15.70 5.02 12.22
CA VAL A 47 14.97 4.04 11.42
C VAL A 47 13.91 3.35 12.29
N ILE A 48 14.27 2.93 13.51
CA ILE A 48 13.33 2.30 14.45
C ILE A 48 12.14 3.22 14.77
N SER A 49 12.40 4.52 15.03
CA SER A 49 11.34 5.49 15.32
C SER A 49 10.35 5.73 14.17
N LYS A 50 10.72 5.39 12.92
CA LYS A 50 9.81 5.45 11.77
C LYS A 50 9.02 4.16 11.54
N LEU A 51 9.39 3.08 12.23
CA LEU A 51 8.72 1.77 12.13
C LEU A 51 7.54 1.63 13.09
N ASP A 52 7.29 2.59 13.98
CA ASP A 52 6.03 2.71 14.73
C ASP A 52 4.89 3.17 13.79
N ILE A 53 4.55 2.30 12.85
CA ILE A 53 3.52 2.55 11.85
C ILE A 53 2.18 2.14 12.46
N ARG A 54 1.39 3.15 12.85
CA ARG A 54 -0.05 2.94 13.11
C ARG A 54 -0.70 2.61 11.77
N LEU A 55 -0.95 1.33 11.51
CA LEU A 55 -1.68 0.86 10.34
C LEU A 55 -3.08 1.48 10.37
N ARG A 56 -3.29 2.52 9.57
CA ARG A 56 -4.60 3.11 9.35
C ARG A 56 -5.11 2.57 8.03
N THR A 57 -6.04 1.62 8.09
CA THR A 57 -6.82 1.29 6.91
C THR A 57 -7.63 2.54 6.57
N PRO A 58 -7.49 3.10 5.35
CA PRO A 58 -8.38 4.17 4.91
C PRO A 58 -9.81 3.67 5.07
N THR A 59 -10.68 4.52 5.64
CA THR A 59 -12.10 4.16 5.77
C THR A 59 -12.61 3.76 4.38
N PRO A 60 -13.24 2.58 4.24
CA PRO A 60 -13.75 2.16 2.95
C PRO A 60 -14.69 3.22 2.39
N PHE A 61 -14.54 3.52 1.09
CA PHE A 61 -15.40 4.50 0.43
C PHE A 61 -16.86 4.05 0.50
N THR A 62 -17.75 4.98 0.80
CA THR A 62 -19.18 4.72 0.72
C THR A 62 -19.58 4.46 -0.73
N GLU A 63 -20.68 3.75 -0.95
CA GLU A 63 -21.21 3.48 -2.29
C GLU A 63 -21.43 4.78 -3.10
N LYS A 64 -21.93 5.82 -2.45
CA LYS A 64 -22.15 7.14 -3.06
C LYS A 64 -20.84 7.77 -3.55
N GLU A 65 -19.77 7.64 -2.75
CA GLU A 65 -18.46 8.17 -3.11
C GLU A 65 -17.86 7.41 -4.30
N LEU A 66 -17.97 6.08 -4.30
CA LEU A 66 -17.54 5.24 -5.43
C LEU A 66 -18.31 5.57 -6.71
N ARG A 67 -19.63 5.75 -6.63
CA ARG A 67 -20.46 6.14 -7.79
C ARG A 67 -20.05 7.51 -8.34
N ARG A 68 -19.73 8.47 -7.47
CA ARG A 68 -19.24 9.80 -7.89
C ARG A 68 -17.90 9.68 -8.61
N GLN A 69 -16.95 8.97 -8.02
CA GLN A 69 -15.63 8.73 -8.63
C GLN A 69 -15.75 8.06 -10.00
N ALA A 70 -16.57 7.01 -10.11
CA ALA A 70 -16.81 6.31 -11.38
C ALA A 70 -17.41 7.25 -12.44
N SER A 71 -18.32 8.13 -12.05
CA SER A 71 -18.93 9.13 -12.95
C SER A 71 -17.91 10.17 -13.42
N SER A 72 -17.06 10.66 -12.53
CA SER A 72 -15.97 11.59 -12.87
C SER A 72 -14.96 10.97 -13.84
N ILE A 73 -14.59 9.70 -13.64
CA ILE A 73 -13.69 8.98 -14.54
C ILE A 73 -14.34 8.81 -15.92
N LYS A 74 -15.61 8.39 -15.99
CA LYS A 74 -16.35 8.28 -17.26
C LYS A 74 -16.41 9.62 -18.00
N ALA A 75 -16.66 10.71 -17.29
CA ALA A 75 -16.69 12.04 -17.89
C ALA A 75 -15.33 12.44 -18.48
N LEU A 76 -14.23 12.20 -17.75
CA LEU A 76 -12.89 12.49 -18.21
C LEU A 76 -12.52 11.69 -19.47
N LEU A 77 -12.83 10.39 -19.47
CA LEU A 77 -12.60 9.52 -20.62
C LEU A 77 -13.39 9.99 -21.83
N ARG A 78 -14.65 10.40 -21.65
CA ARG A 78 -15.48 10.94 -22.73
C ARG A 78 -14.93 12.25 -23.29
N THR A 79 -14.37 13.11 -22.44
CA THR A 79 -13.73 14.35 -22.89
C THR A 79 -12.46 14.06 -23.68
N ARG A 80 -11.64 13.10 -23.23
CA ARG A 80 -10.40 12.70 -23.90
C ARG A 80 -10.61 11.86 -25.16
N SER A 81 -11.73 11.16 -25.30
CA SER A 81 -12.04 10.37 -26.50
C SER A 81 -12.52 11.22 -27.67
N ARG A 82 -12.75 12.51 -27.48
CA ARG A 82 -13.14 13.42 -28.56
C ARG A 82 -11.89 13.95 -29.23
N SER A 83 -11.81 13.79 -30.55
CA SER A 83 -10.81 14.46 -31.35
C SER A 83 -10.96 15.98 -31.20
N PRO A 84 -9.85 16.73 -31.07
CA PRO A 84 -9.92 18.18 -31.12
C PRO A 84 -10.51 18.65 -32.47
N PRO A 85 -11.18 19.82 -32.51
CA PRO A 85 -11.71 20.38 -33.75
C PRO A 85 -10.59 20.60 -34.76
N SER A 86 -10.91 20.47 -36.05
CA SER A 86 -9.92 20.61 -37.11
C SER A 86 -9.28 22.02 -37.06
N PRO A 87 -8.00 22.17 -37.47
CA PRO A 87 -7.35 23.48 -37.53
C PRO A 87 -8.11 24.49 -38.40
N LEU A 88 -8.81 24.01 -39.44
CA LEU A 88 -9.62 24.82 -40.35
C LEU A 88 -10.86 25.38 -39.65
N ASP A 89 -11.60 24.54 -38.91
CA ASP A 89 -12.80 24.96 -38.16
C ASP A 89 -12.48 25.95 -37.03
N ARG A 90 -11.24 25.92 -36.52
CA ARG A 90 -10.76 26.85 -35.50
C ARG A 90 -10.39 28.23 -36.08
N ALA A 91 -10.02 28.31 -37.36
CA ALA A 91 -9.58 29.55 -37.99
C ALA A 91 -10.73 30.41 -38.56
N LEU A 92 -11.95 29.86 -38.64
CA LEU A 92 -13.13 30.51 -39.20
C LEU A 92 -14.05 31.17 -38.15
N ASN A 93 -13.67 31.15 -36.86
CA ASN A 93 -14.39 31.79 -35.76
C ASN A 93 -13.54 32.88 -35.07
#